data_AF-A0A1J5AGY9-F1
#
_entry.id   AF-A0A1J5AGY9-F1
#
_cell.length_a   1.000
_cell.length_b   1.000
_cell.length_c   1.000
_cell.angle_alpha   90.00
_cell.angle_beta   90.00
_cell.angle_gamma   90.00
#
_symmetry.space_group_name_H-M   'P 1'
#
loop_
_entity.id
_entity.type
_entity.pdbx_description
1 polymer ?
#
loop_
_entity_poly.entity_id
_entity_poly.type
_entity_poly.pdbx_seq_one_letter_code
_entity_poly.pdbx_strand_id
1 'polypeptide(L)'
;MSASAHVQSIQALDDLKGALGRFRGEAQEALGAAEQEIRRTQDWLQERLNYWQNEVNRRQEEVRRAAAALARCQASGYTDREGRYHAPDCTAYEHTLQQAQRRLQEAEMELVNVRRWLAQVHQAAADYQVQARRLRELTTTQTEKAQAFLGQAVVDLERYLAVAPLSVSVIGTPPSIQSGASVSARQLEITWAERRAILERVDAGQTITPEELRRLQLPISDLQAGTLAQDEAWLHQMLESERYREAMRDSQEAEGLKDALLAALKAIDYWRSKP
;
A
#
# COMPACT_ATOMS: atom_id res chain seq x y z
N MET A 1 -12.84 -9.83 -57.71
CA MET A 1 -11.52 -9.39 -57.21
C MET A 1 -11.35 -9.98 -55.82
N SER A 2 -10.58 -11.07 -55.72
CA SER A 2 -10.40 -11.80 -54.46
C SER A 2 -9.27 -11.13 -53.68
N ALA A 3 -9.61 -10.28 -52.71
CA ALA A 3 -8.61 -9.73 -51.80
C ALA A 3 -8.17 -10.86 -50.84
N SER A 4 -6.96 -11.37 -51.05
CA SER A 4 -6.32 -12.32 -50.13
C SER A 4 -5.89 -11.58 -48.86
N ALA A 5 -6.29 -12.06 -47.69
CA ALA A 5 -5.88 -11.49 -46.41
C ALA A 5 -4.54 -12.09 -45.96
N HIS A 6 -3.58 -11.24 -45.57
CA HIS A 6 -2.24 -11.67 -45.14
C HIS A 6 -2.26 -11.98 -43.63
N VAL A 7 -2.54 -13.23 -43.27
CA VAL A 7 -2.60 -13.68 -41.87
C VAL A 7 -1.18 -13.89 -41.33
N GLN A 8 -0.72 -13.01 -40.43
CA GLN A 8 0.67 -13.03 -39.93
C GLN A 8 0.89 -14.00 -38.75
N SER A 9 -0.08 -14.13 -37.82
CA SER A 9 0.04 -15.05 -36.68
C SER A 9 -1.30 -15.33 -36.00
N ILE A 10 -1.80 -16.56 -36.14
CA ILE A 10 -2.96 -17.06 -35.37
C ILE A 10 -2.55 -17.34 -33.91
N GLN A 11 -1.31 -17.81 -33.70
CA GLN A 11 -0.75 -18.10 -32.38
C GLN A 11 -0.82 -16.87 -31.45
N ALA A 12 -0.54 -15.67 -31.98
CA ALA A 12 -0.61 -14.43 -31.19
C ALA A 12 -2.02 -14.16 -30.61
N LEU A 13 -3.08 -14.58 -31.31
CA LEU A 13 -4.46 -14.41 -30.83
C LEU A 13 -4.79 -15.40 -29.70
N ASP A 14 -4.31 -16.64 -29.80
CA ASP A 14 -4.51 -17.65 -28.75
C ASP A 14 -3.64 -17.33 -27.51
N ASP A 15 -2.42 -16.83 -27.71
CA ASP A 15 -1.55 -16.32 -26.65
C ASP A 15 -2.21 -15.16 -25.90
N LEU A 16 -2.82 -14.20 -26.62
CA LEU A 16 -3.55 -13.09 -26.03
C LEU A 16 -4.78 -13.57 -25.25
N LYS A 17 -5.55 -14.52 -25.80
CA LYS A 17 -6.70 -15.13 -25.11
C LYS A 17 -6.27 -15.80 -23.80
N GLY A 18 -5.14 -16.51 -23.82
CA GLY A 18 -4.54 -17.11 -22.62
C GLY A 18 -4.06 -16.07 -21.62
N ALA A 19 -3.41 -15.00 -22.08
CA ALA A 19 -2.94 -13.90 -21.25
C ALA A 19 -4.09 -13.17 -20.55
N LEU A 20 -5.20 -12.93 -21.24
CA LEU A 20 -6.43 -12.37 -20.67
C LEU A 20 -7.01 -13.24 -19.55
N GLY A 21 -6.98 -14.56 -19.72
CA GLY A 21 -7.44 -15.51 -18.70
C GLY A 21 -6.58 -15.48 -17.44
N ARG A 22 -5.25 -15.44 -17.60
CA ARG A 22 -4.30 -15.30 -16.49
C ARG A 22 -4.48 -13.96 -15.77
N PHE A 23 -4.56 -12.86 -16.52
CA PHE A 23 -4.80 -11.53 -15.97
C PHE A 23 -6.07 -11.48 -15.11
N ARG A 24 -7.18 -12.06 -15.56
CA ARG A 24 -8.41 -12.16 -14.76
C ARG A 24 -8.18 -12.90 -13.44
N GLY A 25 -7.50 -14.05 -13.50
CA GLY A 25 -7.20 -14.84 -12.30
C GLY A 25 -6.34 -14.07 -11.30
N GLU A 26 -5.22 -13.50 -11.77
CA GLU A 26 -4.30 -12.70 -10.95
C GLU A 26 -4.99 -11.47 -10.34
N ALA A 27 -5.82 -10.76 -11.11
CA ALA A 27 -6.57 -9.61 -10.62
C ALA A 27 -7.59 -9.99 -9.54
N GLN A 28 -8.32 -11.10 -9.73
CA GLN A 28 -9.28 -11.58 -8.73
C GLN A 28 -8.60 -12.03 -7.44
N GLU A 29 -7.47 -12.73 -7.56
CA GLU A 29 -6.65 -13.15 -6.42
C GLU A 29 -6.12 -11.95 -5.64
N ALA A 30 -5.53 -10.96 -6.31
CA ALA A 30 -5.03 -9.75 -5.68
C ALA A 30 -6.13 -8.96 -4.95
N LEU A 31 -7.31 -8.83 -5.58
CA LEU A 31 -8.47 -8.19 -4.95
C LEU A 31 -8.99 -8.99 -3.74
N GLY A 32 -8.94 -10.32 -3.80
CA GLY A 32 -9.30 -11.20 -2.69
C GLY A 32 -8.34 -11.07 -1.51
N ALA A 33 -7.03 -11.03 -1.79
CA ALA A 33 -5.99 -10.88 -0.78
C ALA A 33 -6.10 -9.54 -0.05
N ALA A 34 -6.27 -8.43 -0.79
CA ALA A 34 -6.48 -7.11 -0.20
C ALA A 34 -7.77 -7.06 0.65
N GLU A 35 -8.86 -7.70 0.22
CA GLU A 35 -10.10 -7.75 1.00
C GLU A 35 -9.95 -8.54 2.31
N GLN A 36 -9.15 -9.62 2.31
CA GLN A 36 -8.83 -10.35 3.53
C GLN A 36 -8.01 -9.49 4.50
N GLU A 37 -7.03 -8.74 4.00
CA GLU A 37 -6.18 -7.91 4.86
C GLU A 37 -6.94 -6.73 5.48
N ILE A 38 -7.85 -6.13 4.70
CA ILE A 38 -8.77 -5.11 5.20
C ILE A 38 -9.61 -5.67 6.35
N ARG A 39 -10.20 -6.86 6.19
CA ARG A 39 -10.98 -7.52 7.25
C ARG A 39 -10.15 -7.79 8.50
N ARG A 40 -8.96 -8.37 8.36
CA ARG A 40 -8.04 -8.61 9.50
C ARG A 40 -7.72 -7.31 10.24
N THR A 41 -7.48 -6.22 9.50
CA THR A 41 -7.20 -4.90 10.09
C THR A 41 -8.41 -4.36 10.84
N GLN A 42 -9.62 -4.49 10.30
CA GLN A 42 -10.86 -4.08 10.96
C GLN A 42 -11.11 -4.88 12.24
N ASP A 43 -10.96 -6.20 12.19
CA ASP A 43 -11.11 -7.08 13.34
C ASP A 43 -10.10 -6.72 14.44
N TRP A 44 -8.83 -6.54 14.07
CA TRP A 44 -7.78 -6.12 15.01
C TRP A 44 -8.06 -4.75 15.64
N LEU A 45 -8.55 -3.77 14.88
CA LEU A 45 -8.93 -2.46 15.41
C LEU A 45 -10.13 -2.56 16.35
N GLN A 46 -11.09 -3.44 16.06
CA GLN A 46 -12.24 -3.68 16.92
C GLN A 46 -11.81 -4.34 18.25
N GLU A 47 -10.90 -5.31 18.21
CA GLU A 47 -10.29 -5.88 19.42
C GLU A 47 -9.53 -4.82 20.22
N ARG A 48 -8.75 -3.96 19.56
CA ARG A 48 -8.05 -2.84 20.21
C ARG A 48 -9.02 -1.86 20.85
N LEU A 49 -10.14 -1.56 20.20
CA LEU A 49 -11.17 -0.69 20.74
C LEU A 49 -11.72 -1.27 22.05
N ASN A 50 -12.08 -2.55 22.05
CA ASN A 50 -12.60 -3.24 23.23
C ASN A 50 -11.56 -3.28 24.35
N TYR A 51 -10.30 -3.57 24.02
CA TYR A 51 -9.19 -3.58 24.97
C TYR A 51 -9.04 -2.22 25.66
N TRP A 52 -8.95 -1.13 24.90
CA TRP A 52 -8.75 0.20 25.48
C TRP A 52 -9.95 0.70 26.27
N GLN A 53 -11.18 0.33 25.87
CA GLN A 53 -12.38 0.61 26.68
C GLN A 53 -12.31 -0.08 28.04
N ASN A 54 -11.95 -1.37 28.07
CA ASN A 54 -11.79 -2.11 29.32
C ASN A 54 -10.67 -1.55 30.18
N GLU A 55 -9.56 -1.16 29.56
CA GLU A 55 -8.42 -0.57 30.22
C GLU A 55 -8.71 0.80 30.82
N VAL A 56 -9.48 1.64 30.13
CA VAL A 56 -9.98 2.92 30.70
C VAL A 56 -10.84 2.64 31.92
N ASN A 57 -11.80 1.71 31.85
CA ASN A 57 -12.65 1.35 32.98
C ASN A 57 -11.81 0.84 34.18
N ARG A 58 -10.82 -0.02 33.92
CA ARG A 58 -9.91 -0.55 34.94
C ARG A 58 -9.10 0.56 35.62
N ARG A 59 -8.51 1.46 34.84
CA ARG A 59 -7.67 2.55 35.36
C ARG A 59 -8.49 3.64 36.05
N GLN A 60 -9.73 3.88 35.64
CA GLN A 60 -10.66 4.73 36.39
C GLN A 60 -10.92 4.17 37.79
N GLU A 61 -11.08 2.86 37.93
CA GLU A 61 -11.23 2.22 39.22
C GLU A 61 -9.94 2.32 40.07
N GLU A 62 -8.76 2.20 39.47
CA GLU A 62 -7.48 2.44 40.16
C GLU A 62 -7.37 3.88 40.68
N VAL A 63 -7.76 4.88 39.87
CA VAL A 63 -7.80 6.29 40.28
C VAL A 63 -8.76 6.47 41.47
N ARG A 64 -9.96 5.89 41.43
CA ARG A 64 -10.92 5.95 42.55
C ARG A 64 -10.34 5.34 43.82
N ARG A 65 -9.68 4.18 43.72
CA ARG A 65 -9.04 3.52 44.87
C ARG A 65 -7.90 4.34 45.45
N ALA A 66 -7.03 4.91 44.60
CA ALA A 66 -5.94 5.78 45.03
C ALA A 66 -6.45 7.06 45.69
N ALA A 67 -7.48 7.69 45.12
CA ALA A 67 -8.12 8.86 45.70
C ALA A 67 -8.75 8.55 47.06
N ALA A 68 -9.44 7.42 47.20
CA ALA A 68 -9.99 6.98 48.48
C ALA A 68 -8.89 6.68 49.51
N ALA A 69 -7.75 6.11 49.10
CA ALA A 69 -6.61 5.87 49.98
C ALA A 69 -5.96 7.17 50.47
N LEU A 70 -5.79 8.15 49.57
CA LEU A 70 -5.32 9.49 49.93
C LEU A 70 -6.27 10.16 50.92
N ALA A 71 -7.58 10.13 50.67
CA ALA A 71 -8.57 10.70 51.57
C ALA A 71 -8.55 10.04 52.97
N ARG A 72 -8.37 8.71 53.04
CA ARG A 72 -8.21 7.99 54.31
C ARG A 72 -6.94 8.41 55.05
N CYS A 73 -5.82 8.56 54.34
CA CYS A 73 -4.58 9.06 54.93
C CYS A 73 -4.78 10.47 55.49
N GLN A 74 -5.35 11.39 54.71
CA GLN A 74 -5.58 12.77 55.14
C GLN A 74 -6.47 12.85 56.39
N ALA A 75 -7.42 11.92 56.53
CA ALA A 75 -8.29 11.81 57.70
C ALA A 75 -7.65 11.13 58.93
N SER A 76 -6.44 10.54 58.82
CA SER A 76 -5.80 9.80 59.91
C SER A 76 -4.95 10.66 60.84
N GLY A 77 -5.06 11.98 60.76
CA GLY A 77 -4.44 12.89 61.73
C GLY A 77 -5.02 12.69 63.12
N TYR A 78 -4.22 12.99 64.15
CA TYR A 78 -4.65 12.84 65.54
C TYR A 78 -4.23 14.03 66.38
N THR A 79 -4.95 14.27 67.47
CA THR A 79 -4.63 15.31 68.45
C THR A 79 -3.96 14.67 69.66
N ASP A 80 -2.83 15.20 70.11
CA ASP A 80 -2.13 14.72 71.30
C ASP A 80 -2.84 15.13 72.61
N ARG A 81 -2.31 14.66 73.75
CA ARG A 81 -2.85 14.99 75.08
C ARG A 81 -2.71 16.47 75.44
N GLU A 82 -1.82 17.20 74.77
CA GLU A 82 -1.63 18.64 74.93
C GLU A 82 -2.55 19.46 74.01
N GLY A 83 -3.42 18.81 73.23
CA GLY A 83 -4.36 19.48 72.34
C GLY A 83 -3.76 19.92 70.99
N ARG A 84 -2.53 19.51 70.66
CA ARG A 84 -1.90 19.83 69.37
C ARG A 84 -2.28 18.78 68.32
N TYR A 85 -2.67 19.25 67.15
CA TYR A 85 -3.00 18.39 66.01
C TYR A 85 -1.74 18.01 65.23
N HIS A 86 -1.59 16.72 64.97
CA HIS A 86 -0.50 16.14 64.18
C HIS A 86 -1.07 15.65 62.84
N ALA A 87 -0.67 16.32 61.76
CA ALA A 87 -1.07 15.93 60.41
C ALA A 87 -0.29 14.67 59.95
N PRO A 88 -0.96 13.74 59.24
CA PRO A 88 -0.32 12.56 58.69
C PRO A 88 0.50 12.92 57.43
N ASP A 89 1.61 12.21 57.19
CA ASP A 89 2.35 12.29 55.93
C ASP A 89 1.66 11.43 54.86
N CYS A 90 1.09 12.10 53.85
CA CYS A 90 0.35 11.47 52.77
C CYS A 90 1.03 11.58 51.39
N THR A 91 2.29 12.03 51.33
CA THR A 91 3.03 12.27 50.08
C THR A 91 3.08 11.05 49.15
N ALA A 92 3.25 9.84 49.70
CA ALA A 92 3.25 8.61 48.92
C ALA A 92 1.88 8.31 48.25
N TYR A 93 0.78 8.63 48.92
CA TYR A 93 -0.57 8.45 48.38
C TYR A 93 -0.89 9.48 47.29
N GLU A 94 -0.41 10.71 47.44
CA GLU A 94 -0.51 11.76 46.41
C GLU A 94 0.22 11.34 45.13
N HIS A 95 1.47 10.86 45.25
CA HIS A 95 2.22 10.36 44.11
C HIS A 95 1.54 9.15 43.45
N THR A 96 0.97 8.24 44.24
CA THR A 96 0.22 7.09 43.73
C THR A 96 -1.01 7.52 42.92
N LEU A 97 -1.78 8.49 43.43
CA LEU A 97 -2.92 9.05 42.72
C LEU A 97 -2.48 9.73 41.42
N GLN A 98 -1.41 10.53 41.46
CA GLN A 98 -0.88 11.19 40.28
C GLN A 98 -0.45 10.18 39.21
N GLN A 99 0.21 9.09 39.60
CA GLN A 99 0.59 8.02 38.67
C GLN A 99 -0.63 7.32 38.06
N ALA A 100 -1.64 7.01 38.87
CA ALA A 100 -2.88 6.40 38.38
C ALA A 100 -3.61 7.31 37.37
N GLN A 101 -3.66 8.61 37.63
CA GLN A 101 -4.25 9.60 36.73
C GLN A 101 -3.50 9.69 35.39
N ARG A 102 -2.16 9.69 35.42
CA ARG A 102 -1.34 9.69 34.18
C ARG A 102 -1.62 8.46 33.31
N ARG A 103 -1.65 7.27 33.94
CA ARG A 103 -1.97 6.01 33.23
C ARG A 103 -3.37 6.02 32.65
N LEU A 104 -4.35 6.59 33.35
CA LEU A 104 -5.71 6.76 32.84
C LEU A 104 -5.72 7.67 31.60
N GLN A 105 -5.03 8.81 31.67
CA GLN A 105 -4.93 9.74 30.55
C GLN A 105 -4.30 9.08 29.31
N GLU A 106 -3.23 8.31 29.48
CA GLU A 106 -2.60 7.52 28.40
C GLU A 106 -3.63 6.57 27.75
N ALA A 107 -4.41 5.86 28.57
CA ALA A 107 -5.43 4.93 28.07
C ALA A 107 -6.55 5.65 27.30
N GLU A 108 -6.98 6.82 27.77
CA GLU A 108 -8.00 7.63 27.12
C GLU A 108 -7.50 8.17 25.77
N MET A 109 -6.24 8.60 25.70
CA MET A 109 -5.59 9.02 24.45
C MET A 109 -5.54 7.87 23.44
N GLU A 110 -5.14 6.67 23.87
CA GLU A 110 -5.13 5.49 23.01
C GLU A 110 -6.52 5.09 22.54
N LEU A 111 -7.54 5.20 23.40
CA LEU A 111 -8.92 4.95 23.02
C LEU A 111 -9.40 5.92 21.92
N VAL A 112 -9.06 7.21 22.03
CA VAL A 112 -9.35 8.21 20.98
C VAL A 112 -8.62 7.88 19.68
N ASN A 113 -7.34 7.51 19.77
CA ASN A 113 -6.53 7.11 18.62
C ASN A 113 -7.15 5.92 17.88
N VAL A 114 -7.54 4.87 18.59
CA VAL A 114 -8.14 3.68 17.99
C VAL A 114 -9.50 3.98 17.36
N ARG A 115 -10.34 4.81 18.00
CA ARG A 115 -11.62 5.25 17.40
C ARG A 115 -11.40 6.00 16.09
N ARG A 116 -10.41 6.89 16.05
CA ARG A 116 -10.04 7.63 14.83
C ARG A 116 -9.61 6.68 13.72
N TRP A 117 -8.70 5.74 14.01
CA TRP A 117 -8.22 4.77 13.04
C TRP A 117 -9.31 3.83 12.54
N LEU A 118 -10.20 3.38 13.42
CA LEU A 118 -11.35 2.55 13.05
C LEU A 118 -12.25 3.27 12.04
N ALA A 119 -12.57 4.54 12.28
CA ALA A 119 -13.36 5.34 11.35
C ALA A 119 -12.68 5.51 9.98
N GLN A 120 -11.37 5.83 9.97
CA GLN A 120 -10.60 6.00 8.75
C GLN A 120 -10.50 4.70 7.93
N VAL A 121 -10.24 3.57 8.60
CA VAL A 121 -10.16 2.26 7.95
C VAL A 121 -11.52 1.83 7.42
N HIS A 122 -12.61 2.09 8.13
CA HIS A 122 -13.96 1.80 7.62
C HIS A 122 -14.27 2.60 6.35
N GLN A 123 -13.91 3.88 6.31
CA GLN A 123 -14.08 4.72 5.12
C GLN A 123 -13.24 4.20 3.95
N ALA A 124 -11.93 3.99 4.16
CA ALA A 124 -11.04 3.48 3.13
C ALA A 124 -11.45 2.08 2.62
N ALA A 125 -11.98 1.23 3.50
CA ALA A 125 -12.52 -0.07 3.14
C ALA A 125 -13.77 0.05 2.25
N ALA A 126 -14.67 0.99 2.54
CA ALA A 126 -15.84 1.25 1.71
C ALA A 126 -15.45 1.73 0.30
N ASP A 127 -14.50 2.66 0.23
CA ASP A 127 -13.98 3.16 -1.05
C ASP A 127 -13.30 2.05 -1.85
N TYR A 128 -12.48 1.23 -1.20
CA TYR A 128 -11.89 0.03 -1.79
C TYR A 128 -12.95 -0.93 -2.34
N GLN A 129 -14.00 -1.22 -1.58
CA GLN A 129 -15.05 -2.15 -2.01
C GLN A 129 -15.74 -1.69 -3.30
N VAL A 130 -15.98 -0.39 -3.45
CA VAL A 130 -16.57 0.17 -4.68
C VAL A 130 -15.63 -0.06 -5.87
N GLN A 131 -14.35 0.29 -5.73
CA GLN A 131 -13.37 0.13 -6.81
C GLN A 131 -13.10 -1.34 -7.15
N ALA A 132 -12.99 -2.20 -6.12
CA ALA A 132 -12.77 -3.63 -6.27
C ALA A 132 -13.94 -4.30 -6.99
N ARG A 133 -15.19 -3.94 -6.67
CA ARG A 133 -16.38 -4.44 -7.39
C ARG A 133 -16.36 -4.06 -8.86
N ARG A 134 -16.06 -2.79 -9.16
CA ARG A 134 -15.95 -2.31 -10.55
C ARG A 134 -14.87 -3.07 -11.32
N LEU A 135 -13.70 -3.27 -10.73
CA LEU A 135 -12.62 -4.01 -11.37
C LEU A 135 -12.97 -5.50 -11.55
N ARG A 136 -13.60 -6.15 -10.57
CA ARG A 136 -14.10 -7.52 -10.71
C ARG A 136 -15.11 -7.66 -11.85
N GLU A 137 -16.06 -6.74 -11.95
CA GLU A 137 -17.07 -6.76 -13.01
C GLU A 137 -16.44 -6.56 -14.40
N LEU A 138 -15.53 -5.60 -14.53
CA LEU A 138 -14.78 -5.35 -15.76
C LEU A 138 -13.95 -6.57 -16.17
N THR A 139 -13.17 -7.12 -15.25
CA THR A 139 -12.28 -8.28 -15.52
C THR A 139 -13.03 -9.57 -15.75
N THR A 140 -14.26 -9.72 -15.25
CA THR A 140 -15.08 -10.90 -15.52
C THR A 140 -15.76 -10.75 -16.88
N THR A 141 -16.54 -9.68 -17.04
CA THR A 141 -17.40 -9.48 -18.22
C THR A 141 -16.62 -9.20 -19.49
N GLN A 142 -15.63 -8.30 -19.43
CA GLN A 142 -14.92 -7.86 -20.63
C GLN A 142 -13.90 -8.90 -21.09
N THR A 143 -13.25 -9.59 -20.14
CA THR A 143 -12.33 -10.69 -20.46
C THR A 143 -13.06 -11.85 -21.11
N GLU A 144 -14.25 -12.23 -20.63
CA GLU A 144 -15.03 -13.31 -21.25
C GLU A 144 -15.46 -12.97 -22.68
N LYS A 145 -15.94 -11.73 -22.90
CA LYS A 145 -16.27 -11.25 -24.25
C LYS A 145 -15.04 -11.23 -25.16
N ALA A 146 -13.92 -10.73 -24.66
CA ALA A 146 -12.68 -10.69 -25.42
C ALA A 146 -12.16 -12.09 -25.76
N GLN A 147 -12.23 -13.04 -24.81
CA GLN A 147 -11.85 -14.43 -25.04
C GLN A 147 -12.75 -15.12 -26.05
N ALA A 148 -14.07 -14.89 -25.99
CA ALA A 148 -15.02 -15.43 -26.95
C ALA A 148 -14.77 -14.86 -28.36
N PHE A 149 -14.55 -13.54 -28.47
CA PHE A 149 -14.21 -12.89 -29.72
C PHE A 149 -12.91 -13.42 -30.32
N LEU A 150 -11.84 -13.51 -29.52
CA LEU A 150 -10.55 -14.05 -29.96
C LEU A 150 -10.65 -15.52 -30.36
N GLY A 151 -11.41 -16.33 -29.61
CA GLY A 151 -11.67 -17.72 -29.96
C GLY A 151 -12.40 -17.87 -31.30
N GLN A 152 -13.41 -17.04 -31.54
CA GLN A 152 -14.12 -17.02 -32.82
C GLN A 152 -13.21 -16.56 -33.97
N ALA A 153 -12.40 -15.53 -33.75
CA ALA A 153 -11.44 -15.04 -34.74
C ALA A 153 -10.40 -16.09 -35.13
N VAL A 154 -9.88 -16.87 -34.16
CA VAL A 154 -8.98 -18.00 -34.42
C VAL A 154 -9.65 -19.03 -35.32
N VAL A 155 -10.87 -19.47 -34.98
CA VAL A 155 -11.62 -20.46 -35.76
C VAL A 155 -11.88 -20.00 -37.20
N ASP A 156 -12.24 -18.73 -37.39
CA ASP A 156 -12.53 -18.19 -38.72
C ASP A 156 -11.28 -18.04 -39.58
N LEU A 157 -10.14 -17.69 -38.98
CA LEU A 157 -8.84 -17.64 -39.67
C LEU A 157 -8.36 -19.05 -40.06
N GLU A 158 -8.52 -20.04 -39.19
CA GLU A 158 -8.21 -21.45 -39.50
C GLU A 158 -9.05 -21.96 -40.67
N ARG A 159 -10.35 -21.66 -40.69
CA ARG A 159 -11.24 -21.99 -41.82
C ARG A 159 -10.83 -21.28 -43.11
N TYR A 160 -10.45 -20.01 -43.04
CA TYR A 160 -9.98 -19.26 -44.21
C TYR A 160 -8.74 -19.90 -44.82
N LEU A 161 -7.77 -20.30 -43.99
CA LEU A 161 -6.58 -21.01 -44.45
C LEU A 161 -6.88 -22.39 -45.04
N ALA A 162 -7.89 -23.10 -44.53
CA ALA A 162 -8.30 -24.40 -45.06
C ALA A 162 -8.96 -24.32 -46.45
N VAL A 163 -9.57 -23.18 -46.80
CA VAL A 163 -10.27 -22.96 -48.09
C VAL A 163 -9.38 -22.24 -49.12
N ALA A 164 -8.32 -21.55 -48.69
CA ALA A 164 -7.39 -20.87 -49.59
C ALA A 164 -6.63 -21.89 -50.47
N PRO A 165 -6.64 -21.77 -51.81
CA PRO A 165 -5.74 -22.57 -52.65
C PRO A 165 -4.29 -22.20 -52.33
N LEU A 166 -3.47 -23.20 -52.04
CA LEU A 166 -2.04 -23.09 -51.70
C LEU A 166 -1.27 -22.31 -52.78
N SER A 167 -1.15 -21.00 -52.65
CA SER A 167 -0.10 -20.20 -53.29
C SER A 167 1.02 -19.98 -52.28
N VAL A 168 1.77 -21.05 -52.01
CA VAL A 168 3.03 -20.97 -51.28
C VAL A 168 4.05 -20.29 -52.19
N SER A 169 4.14 -18.97 -52.13
CA SER A 169 5.35 -18.24 -52.54
C SER A 169 6.24 -18.08 -51.32
N VAL A 170 7.07 -19.10 -51.09
CA VAL A 170 8.33 -18.92 -50.36
C VAL A 170 9.30 -18.31 -51.36
N ILE A 171 9.82 -17.11 -51.06
CA ILE A 171 11.17 -16.59 -51.35
C ILE A 171 11.09 -15.06 -51.23
N GLY A 172 11.88 -14.49 -50.32
CA GLY A 172 12.09 -13.05 -50.25
C GLY A 172 12.63 -12.58 -48.90
N THR A 173 13.96 -12.67 -48.76
CA THR A 173 14.85 -11.94 -47.86
C THR A 173 14.25 -10.80 -47.00
N PRO A 174 14.60 -10.70 -45.70
CA PRO A 174 14.11 -9.64 -44.82
C PRO A 174 14.74 -8.29 -45.18
N PRO A 175 13.96 -7.22 -45.37
CA PRO A 175 14.53 -5.88 -45.30
C PRO A 175 14.71 -5.49 -43.83
N SER A 176 15.92 -5.05 -43.48
CA SER A 176 16.17 -4.28 -42.26
C SER A 176 15.28 -3.05 -42.27
N ILE A 177 14.27 -3.02 -41.40
CA ILE A 177 13.48 -1.82 -41.12
C ILE A 177 14.30 -1.00 -40.13
N GLN A 178 14.84 0.11 -40.63
CA GLN A 178 15.32 1.20 -39.79
C GLN A 178 14.13 1.72 -38.97
N SER A 179 14.30 1.68 -37.65
CA SER A 179 13.36 2.19 -36.67
C SER A 179 13.19 3.70 -36.82
N GLY A 180 12.13 4.11 -37.52
CA GLY A 180 11.66 5.48 -37.60
C GLY A 180 10.24 5.56 -37.04
N ALA A 181 10.11 6.24 -35.89
CA ALA A 181 8.88 6.76 -35.30
C ALA A 181 7.82 5.73 -34.83
N SER A 182 8.22 4.83 -33.93
CA SER A 182 7.35 4.58 -32.78
C SER A 182 7.46 5.79 -31.85
N VAL A 183 6.37 6.54 -31.65
CA VAL A 183 6.20 7.28 -30.40
C VAL A 183 6.21 6.20 -29.31
N SER A 184 7.39 6.01 -28.74
CA SER A 184 7.80 4.77 -28.09
C SER A 184 7.18 4.72 -26.69
N ALA A 185 6.65 3.56 -26.32
CA ALA A 185 6.26 3.22 -24.95
C ALA A 185 7.37 3.49 -23.91
N ARG A 186 8.63 3.71 -24.36
CA ARG A 186 9.74 4.24 -23.54
C ARG A 186 9.47 5.58 -22.86
N GLN A 187 8.45 6.35 -23.26
CA GLN A 187 8.10 7.61 -22.60
C GLN A 187 7.27 7.43 -21.32
N LEU A 188 6.83 6.20 -21.00
CA LEU A 188 5.97 5.90 -19.85
C LEU A 188 6.65 5.04 -18.77
N GLU A 189 7.96 4.82 -18.88
CA GLU A 189 8.73 4.02 -17.91
C GLU A 189 9.97 4.80 -17.47
N ILE A 190 10.36 4.68 -16.20
CA ILE A 190 11.59 5.26 -15.66
C ILE A 190 12.62 4.16 -15.49
N THR A 191 13.87 4.38 -15.88
CA THR A 191 14.91 3.41 -15.57
C THR A 191 15.31 3.49 -14.09
N TRP A 192 15.82 2.41 -13.50
CA TRP A 192 16.27 2.41 -12.13
C TRP A 192 17.44 3.39 -11.92
N ALA A 193 18.33 3.50 -12.91
CA ALA A 193 19.40 4.48 -12.92
C ALA A 193 18.88 5.94 -12.89
N GLU A 194 17.84 6.24 -13.69
CA GLU A 194 17.21 7.57 -13.69
C GLU A 194 16.48 7.85 -12.37
N ARG A 195 15.78 6.87 -11.82
CA ARG A 195 15.08 6.98 -10.52
C ARG A 195 16.06 7.23 -9.38
N ARG A 196 17.17 6.48 -9.36
CA ARG A 196 18.25 6.64 -8.38
C ARG A 196 18.88 8.02 -8.46
N ALA A 197 19.18 8.52 -9.67
CA ALA A 197 19.76 9.84 -9.84
C ALA A 197 18.83 10.97 -9.34
N ILE A 198 17.51 10.82 -9.50
CA ILE A 198 16.54 11.77 -8.93
C ILE A 198 16.57 11.69 -7.39
N LEU A 199 16.50 10.48 -6.81
CA LEU A 199 16.48 10.27 -5.37
C LEU A 199 17.78 10.69 -4.66
N GLU A 200 18.95 10.47 -5.27
CA GLU A 200 20.25 10.93 -4.74
C GLU A 200 20.32 12.47 -4.67
N ARG A 201 19.67 13.17 -5.60
CA ARG A 201 19.57 14.65 -5.56
C ARG A 201 18.65 15.13 -4.44
N VAL A 202 17.59 14.37 -4.13
CA VAL A 202 16.73 14.64 -2.96
C VAL A 202 17.53 14.48 -1.68
N ASP A 203 18.31 13.40 -1.55
CA ASP A 203 19.16 13.16 -0.39
C ASP A 203 20.26 14.23 -0.24
N ALA A 204 20.76 14.75 -1.37
CA ALA A 204 21.65 15.91 -1.40
C ALA A 204 20.97 17.24 -1.05
N GLY A 205 19.65 17.27 -0.81
CA GLY A 205 18.89 18.47 -0.42
C GLY A 205 18.54 19.41 -1.58
N GLN A 206 18.56 18.92 -2.82
CA GLN A 206 18.18 19.72 -3.99
C GLN A 206 16.67 19.70 -4.21
N THR A 207 16.12 20.81 -4.69
CA THR A 207 14.69 20.94 -5.04
C THR A 207 14.36 20.07 -6.26
N ILE A 208 13.29 19.28 -6.15
CA ILE A 208 12.79 18.40 -7.20
C ILE A 208 11.81 19.18 -8.07
N THR A 209 11.87 19.02 -9.38
CA THR A 209 10.87 19.59 -10.28
C THR A 209 9.58 18.74 -10.30
N PRO A 210 8.40 19.34 -10.55
CA PRO A 210 7.14 18.59 -10.65
C PRO A 210 7.16 17.47 -11.70
N GLU A 211 7.97 17.62 -12.75
CA GLU A 211 8.15 16.60 -13.78
C GLU A 211 8.96 15.40 -13.26
N GLU A 212 10.02 15.64 -12.49
CA GLU A 212 10.80 14.57 -11.84
C GLU A 212 9.94 13.79 -10.82
N LEU A 213 9.04 14.46 -10.09
CA LEU A 213 8.08 13.82 -9.20
C LEU A 213 7.11 12.90 -9.97
N ARG A 214 6.62 13.33 -11.14
CA ARG A 214 5.79 12.49 -12.02
C ARG A 214 6.58 11.30 -12.56
N ARG A 215 7.85 11.49 -12.93
CA ARG A 215 8.69 10.39 -13.41
C ARG A 215 8.99 9.35 -12.34
N LEU A 216 9.13 9.76 -11.08
CA LEU A 216 9.25 8.84 -9.94
C LEU A 216 8.01 7.94 -9.73
N GLN A 217 6.85 8.35 -10.22
CA GLN A 217 5.60 7.56 -10.16
C GLN A 217 5.46 6.56 -11.31
N LEU A 218 6.34 6.58 -12.31
CA LEU A 218 6.30 5.66 -13.44
C LEU A 218 6.85 4.25 -13.05
N PRO A 219 6.37 3.19 -13.72
CA PRO A 219 6.89 1.84 -13.55
C PRO A 219 8.35 1.73 -14.01
N ILE A 220 9.13 0.90 -13.30
CA ILE A 220 10.56 0.73 -13.55
C ILE A 220 10.78 -0.34 -14.63
N SER A 221 11.51 0.00 -15.68
CA SER A 221 11.69 -0.87 -16.86
C SER A 221 12.90 -1.79 -16.81
N ASP A 222 13.90 -1.50 -15.99
CA ASP A 222 15.19 -2.21 -15.95
C ASP A 222 15.65 -2.55 -14.52
N LEU A 223 14.89 -3.41 -13.83
CA LEU A 223 15.34 -3.98 -12.55
C LEU A 223 16.32 -5.14 -12.80
N GLN A 224 17.63 -4.88 -12.75
CA GLN A 224 18.64 -5.94 -12.78
C GLN A 224 18.73 -6.60 -11.39
N ALA A 225 18.53 -7.93 -11.34
CA ALA A 225 18.42 -8.73 -10.12
C ALA A 225 19.63 -8.68 -9.16
N GLY A 226 20.76 -8.08 -9.56
CA GLY A 226 22.01 -8.05 -8.79
C GLY A 226 22.14 -6.92 -7.75
N THR A 227 21.35 -5.84 -7.83
CA THR A 227 21.50 -4.67 -6.93
C THR A 227 20.38 -4.51 -5.90
N LEU A 228 19.32 -5.31 -6.01
CA LEU A 228 18.07 -5.19 -5.24
C LEU A 228 18.27 -5.14 -3.72
N ALA A 229 19.16 -5.97 -3.16
CA ALA A 229 19.37 -6.03 -1.71
C ALA A 229 20.11 -4.81 -1.14
N GLN A 230 21.04 -4.22 -1.90
CA GLN A 230 21.73 -2.98 -1.51
C GLN A 230 20.80 -1.78 -1.64
N ASP A 231 19.96 -1.79 -2.68
CA ASP A 231 18.99 -0.74 -2.96
C ASP A 231 17.81 -0.73 -1.97
N GLU A 232 17.33 -1.90 -1.53
CA GLU A 232 16.33 -2.05 -0.45
C GLU A 232 16.88 -1.48 0.87
N ALA A 233 18.10 -1.85 1.25
CA ALA A 233 18.75 -1.34 2.46
C ALA A 233 18.92 0.19 2.43
N TRP A 234 19.28 0.74 1.27
CA TRP A 234 19.41 2.18 1.08
C TRP A 234 18.06 2.92 1.17
N LEU A 235 16.99 2.38 0.57
CA LEU A 235 15.63 2.96 0.65
C LEU A 235 15.08 2.95 2.08
N HIS A 236 15.31 1.87 2.83
CA HIS A 236 14.96 1.81 4.25
C HIS A 236 15.73 2.84 5.07
N GLN A 237 17.04 2.98 4.83
CA GLN A 237 17.87 3.98 5.49
C GLN A 237 17.42 5.42 5.17
N MET A 238 16.99 5.68 3.94
CA MET A 238 16.49 7.00 3.51
C MET A 238 15.17 7.37 4.20
N LEU A 239 14.22 6.42 4.27
CA LEU A 239 12.93 6.58 4.97
C LEU A 239 13.09 6.80 6.49
N GLU A 240 14.18 6.29 7.07
CA GLU A 240 14.48 6.44 8.50
C GLU A 240 15.31 7.69 8.84
N SER A 241 15.84 8.39 7.84
CA SER A 241 16.69 9.57 8.04
C SER A 241 15.93 10.76 8.65
N GLU A 242 16.55 11.49 9.57
CA GLU A 242 15.97 12.69 10.18
C GLU A 242 15.69 13.80 9.15
N ARG A 243 16.53 13.89 8.11
CA ARG A 243 16.36 14.85 7.01
C ARG A 243 15.10 14.59 6.19
N TYR A 244 14.75 13.32 5.96
CA TYR A 244 13.48 12.95 5.33
C TYR A 244 12.29 13.31 6.22
N ARG A 245 12.38 13.09 7.53
CA ARG A 245 11.32 13.46 8.50
C ARG A 245 11.13 14.97 8.60
N GLU A 246 12.19 15.76 8.47
CA GLU A 246 12.12 17.22 8.42
C GLU A 246 11.52 17.73 7.11
N ALA A 247 11.93 17.19 5.95
CA ALA A 247 11.36 17.54 4.64
C ALA A 247 9.86 17.18 4.52
N MET A 248 9.41 16.13 5.22
CA MET A 248 8.00 15.68 5.27
C MET A 248 7.10 16.56 6.16
N ARG A 249 7.66 17.45 6.99
CA ARG A 249 6.88 18.26 7.94
C ARG A 249 6.25 19.50 7.30
N ASP A 250 6.83 20.00 6.22
CA ASP A 250 6.52 21.36 5.70
C ASP A 250 5.82 21.42 4.32
N SER A 251 5.59 20.31 3.59
CA SER A 251 5.01 20.39 2.24
C SER A 251 4.03 19.26 1.88
N GLN A 252 2.91 19.63 1.25
CA GLN A 252 1.95 18.72 0.59
C GLN A 252 2.59 17.89 -0.54
N GLU A 253 3.73 18.33 -1.10
CA GLU A 253 4.49 17.57 -2.12
C GLU A 253 5.20 16.34 -1.53
N ALA A 254 5.39 16.31 -0.20
CA ALA A 254 6.13 15.26 0.49
C ALA A 254 5.31 13.96 0.63
N GLU A 255 3.98 14.05 0.67
CA GLU A 255 3.08 12.87 0.69
C GLU A 255 3.25 12.02 -0.60
N GLY A 256 3.37 12.69 -1.75
CA GLY A 256 3.65 12.03 -3.03
C GLY A 256 5.03 11.38 -3.12
N LEU A 257 6.03 11.92 -2.42
CA LEU A 257 7.38 11.35 -2.37
C LEU A 257 7.41 10.07 -1.51
N LYS A 258 6.71 10.07 -0.37
CA LYS A 258 6.54 8.89 0.48
C LYS A 258 5.83 7.75 -0.27
N ASP A 259 4.75 8.07 -0.96
CA ASP A 259 4.01 7.10 -1.75
C ASP A 259 4.84 6.53 -2.90
N ALA A 260 5.66 7.37 -3.56
CA ALA A 260 6.60 6.93 -4.58
C ALA A 260 7.70 6.01 -4.02
N LEU A 261 8.26 6.29 -2.83
CA LEU A 261 9.26 5.44 -2.19
C LEU A 261 8.67 4.09 -1.74
N LEU A 262 7.47 4.09 -1.16
CA LEU A 262 6.76 2.87 -0.79
C LEU A 262 6.36 2.03 -2.02
N ALA A 263 6.00 2.68 -3.13
CA ALA A 263 5.75 2.00 -4.40
C ALA A 263 7.01 1.35 -4.97
N ALA A 264 8.19 1.98 -4.82
CA ALA A 264 9.47 1.40 -5.21
C ALA A 264 9.80 0.12 -4.42
N LEU A 265 9.64 0.16 -3.10
CA LEU A 265 9.85 -1.00 -2.22
C LEU A 265 8.92 -2.17 -2.57
N LYS A 266 7.63 -1.89 -2.79
CA LYS A 266 6.67 -2.91 -3.22
C LYS A 266 7.01 -3.53 -4.58
N ALA A 267 7.55 -2.75 -5.52
CA ALA A 267 7.98 -3.26 -6.80
C ALA A 267 9.19 -4.20 -6.65
N ILE A 268 10.16 -3.84 -5.80
CA ILE A 268 11.33 -4.67 -5.48
C ILE A 268 10.89 -6.01 -4.85
N ASP A 269 9.99 -5.98 -3.87
CA ASP A 269 9.45 -7.19 -3.22
C ASP A 269 8.67 -8.08 -4.20
N TYR A 270 7.86 -7.47 -5.07
CA TYR A 270 7.11 -8.20 -6.10
C TYR A 270 8.05 -8.96 -7.05
N TRP A 271 9.15 -8.35 -7.48
CA TRP A 271 10.13 -9.01 -8.35
C TRP A 271 10.90 -10.12 -7.65
N ARG A 272 11.15 -10.03 -6.33
CA ARG A 272 11.75 -11.10 -5.52
C ARG A 272 10.84 -12.32 -5.36
N SER A 273 9.53 -12.13 -5.44
CA SER A 273 8.52 -13.20 -5.33
C SER A 273 8.32 -14.00 -6.62
N LYS A 274 8.86 -13.54 -7.75
CA LYS A 274 8.88 -14.30 -9.00
C LYS A 274 10.07 -15.29 -9.02
N PRO A 275 9.83 -16.58 -9.31
CA PRO A 275 10.89 -17.57 -9.43
C PRO A 275 11.78 -17.36 -10.66
#